data_AF-A0AAD9W6M1-F1
#
_entry.id   AF-A0AAD9W6M1-F1
#
_cell.length_a   1.000
_cell.length_b   1.000
_cell.length_c   1.000
_cell.angle_alpha   90.00
_cell.angle_beta   90.00
_cell.angle_gamma   90.00
#
_symmetry.space_group_name_H-M   'P 1'
#
loop_
_entity.id
_entity.type
_entity.pdbx_description
1 polymer ?
#
loop_
_entity_poly.entity_id
_entity_poly.type
_entity_poly.pdbx_seq_one_letter_code
_entity_poly.pdbx_strand_id
1 'polypeptide(L)'
;MAPLRQARIPAFYRIFFTWIDPAISIPSIWAHFTAPDTILDAYIPKSMSVRNPDHDMLFFHLAGSFMTIAVMSAVLLRYTSDLGVWRIVQSGVILYDFELLYSLWHFMGKQGRLDPTIWRLEDWGNWAIVGTVILVRLAFLSGAGLKKTNTKGKRS
;
A
#
# COMPACT_ATOMS: atom_id res chain seq x y z
N MET A 1 -17.96 16.18 20.55
CA MET A 1 -17.71 14.82 20.00
C MET A 1 -16.77 14.12 20.98
N ALA A 2 -17.23 13.10 21.70
CA ALA A 2 -16.40 12.43 22.69
C ALA A 2 -15.29 11.63 21.98
N PRO A 3 -14.01 11.71 22.39
CA PRO A 3 -12.96 10.90 21.79
C PRO A 3 -13.33 9.42 21.99
N LEU A 4 -13.45 8.69 20.88
CA LEU A 4 -13.68 7.26 20.90
C LEU A 4 -12.58 6.62 21.76
N ARG A 5 -12.97 5.86 22.79
CA ARG A 5 -12.06 5.14 23.70
C ARG A 5 -10.90 4.54 22.91
N GLN A 6 -9.66 4.86 23.31
CA GLN A 6 -8.42 4.37 22.68
C GLN A 6 -8.39 2.83 22.70
N ALA A 7 -8.79 2.20 21.60
CA ALA A 7 -8.39 0.83 21.34
C ALA A 7 -6.89 0.88 21.03
N ARG A 8 -6.09 0.20 21.85
CA ARG A 8 -4.64 0.16 21.65
C ARG A 8 -4.35 -0.61 20.36
N ILE A 9 -3.67 0.04 19.41
CA ILE A 9 -3.27 -0.57 18.15
C ILE A 9 -2.35 -1.76 18.45
N PRO A 10 -2.69 -2.98 17.98
CA PRO A 10 -1.86 -4.18 18.13
C PRO A 10 -0.44 -3.97 17.58
N ALA A 11 0.53 -4.62 18.23
CA ALA A 11 1.94 -4.50 17.87
C ALA A 11 2.22 -4.87 16.41
N PHE A 12 1.54 -5.91 15.89
CA PHE A 12 1.64 -6.32 14.49
C PHE A 12 1.32 -5.17 13.52
N TYR A 13 0.12 -4.58 13.61
CA TYR A 13 -0.27 -3.46 12.74
C TYR A 13 0.63 -2.24 12.93
N ARG A 14 1.06 -2.00 14.17
CA ARG A 14 1.98 -0.90 14.45
C ARG A 14 3.29 -1.09 13.71
N ILE A 15 3.92 -2.26 13.83
CA ILE A 15 5.18 -2.55 13.13
C ILE A 15 4.96 -2.54 11.62
N PHE A 16 3.91 -3.20 11.14
CA PHE A 16 3.65 -3.29 9.70
C PHE A 16 3.47 -1.91 9.08
N PHE A 17 2.53 -1.10 9.56
CA PHE A 17 2.26 0.20 8.95
C PHE A 17 3.35 1.24 9.21
N THR A 18 4.14 1.14 10.28
CA THR A 18 5.15 2.17 10.58
C THR A 18 6.54 1.82 10.07
N TRP A 19 6.85 0.55 9.84
CA TRP A 19 8.19 0.12 9.40
C TRP A 19 8.16 -0.65 8.08
N ILE A 20 7.28 -1.63 7.94
CA ILE A 20 7.28 -2.50 6.77
C ILE A 20 6.72 -1.77 5.56
N ASP A 21 5.53 -1.19 5.67
CA ASP A 21 4.82 -0.43 4.63
C ASP A 21 5.68 0.70 3.99
N PRO A 22 6.37 1.56 4.78
CA PRO A 22 7.27 2.53 4.18
C PRO A 22 8.54 1.90 3.59
N ALA A 23 9.07 0.83 4.18
CA ALA A 23 10.28 0.18 3.66
C ALA A 23 10.05 -0.47 2.29
N ILE A 24 8.91 -1.16 2.09
CA ILE A 24 8.55 -1.76 0.80
C ILE A 24 8.25 -0.71 -0.28
N SER A 25 7.97 0.54 0.11
CA SER A 25 7.76 1.64 -0.84
C SER A 25 9.08 2.18 -1.43
N ILE A 26 10.20 2.03 -0.72
CA ILE A 26 11.50 2.59 -1.13
C ILE A 26 11.98 2.05 -2.49
N PRO A 27 11.96 0.72 -2.76
CA PRO A 27 12.34 0.19 -4.07
C PRO A 27 11.47 0.74 -5.19
N SER A 28 10.16 0.86 -4.97
CA SER A 28 9.24 1.45 -5.94
C SER A 28 9.61 2.90 -6.22
N ILE A 29 9.81 3.72 -5.18
CA ILE A 29 10.23 5.12 -5.33
C ILE A 29 11.49 5.21 -6.19
N TRP A 30 12.52 4.44 -5.83
CA TRP A 30 13.79 4.45 -6.54
C TRP A 30 13.64 4.05 -8.01
N ALA A 31 12.94 2.93 -8.28
CA ALA A 31 12.76 2.40 -9.62
C ALA A 31 11.95 3.35 -10.54
N HIS A 32 11.00 4.11 -10.01
CA HIS A 32 10.28 5.11 -10.80
C HIS A 32 11.17 6.29 -11.24
N PHE A 33 12.23 6.60 -10.50
CA PHE A 33 13.21 7.62 -10.91
C PHE A 33 14.33 7.07 -11.79
N THR A 34 14.80 5.84 -11.54
CA THR A 34 16.04 5.32 -12.15
C THR A 34 15.81 4.26 -13.22
N ALA A 35 14.69 3.53 -13.17
CA ALA A 35 14.36 2.46 -14.11
C ALA A 35 12.92 2.55 -14.69
N PRO A 36 12.48 3.73 -15.20
CA PRO A 36 11.13 3.89 -15.77
C PRO A 36 10.80 2.94 -16.94
N ASP A 37 11.78 2.49 -17.73
CA ASP A 37 11.55 1.44 -18.74
C ASP A 37 11.17 0.09 -18.12
N THR A 38 11.80 -0.27 -17.01
CA THR A 38 11.50 -1.51 -16.29
C THR A 38 10.12 -1.43 -15.62
N ILE A 39 9.79 -0.28 -15.04
CA ILE A 39 8.45 -0.04 -14.49
C ILE A 39 7.41 -0.10 -15.60
N LEU A 40 7.65 0.55 -16.75
CA LEU A 40 6.71 0.50 -17.85
C LEU A 40 6.53 -0.93 -18.35
N ASP A 41 7.61 -1.68 -18.55
CA ASP A 41 7.57 -3.08 -19.05
C ASP A 41 6.80 -4.02 -18.12
N ALA A 42 6.70 -3.71 -16.82
CA ALA A 42 5.88 -4.47 -15.87
C ALA A 42 4.38 -4.32 -16.12
N TYR A 43 3.93 -3.17 -16.64
CA TYR A 43 2.53 -2.89 -16.95
C TYR A 43 2.26 -3.00 -18.45
N ILE A 44 3.02 -2.33 -19.29
CA ILE A 44 2.81 -2.24 -20.74
C ILE A 44 4.08 -2.78 -21.43
N PRO A 45 4.00 -3.94 -22.11
CA PRO A 45 5.16 -4.49 -22.77
C PRO A 45 5.53 -3.65 -23.99
N LYS A 46 6.82 -3.64 -24.35
CA LYS A 46 7.35 -2.94 -25.55
C LYS A 46 6.64 -3.27 -26.86
N SER A 47 6.01 -4.45 -26.95
CA SER A 47 5.22 -4.85 -28.11
C SER A 47 3.91 -4.08 -28.26
N MET A 48 3.38 -3.49 -27.18
CA MET A 48 2.15 -2.69 -27.18
C MET A 48 2.44 -1.19 -27.25
N SER A 49 3.45 -0.73 -26.52
CA SER A 49 3.83 0.68 -26.49
C SER A 49 5.28 0.83 -26.09
N VAL A 50 5.96 1.81 -26.69
CA VAL A 50 7.32 2.19 -26.32
C VAL A 50 7.23 3.45 -25.47
N ARG A 51 8.04 3.53 -24.41
CA ARG A 51 8.09 4.70 -23.53
C ARG A 51 8.37 5.96 -24.34
N ASN A 52 7.58 7.00 -24.07
CA ASN A 52 7.90 8.36 -24.46
C ASN A 52 8.48 9.11 -23.25
N PRO A 53 9.77 9.51 -23.28
CA PRO A 53 10.40 10.28 -22.20
C PRO A 53 9.67 11.59 -21.87
N ASP A 54 8.96 12.20 -22.82
CA ASP A 54 8.19 13.43 -22.58
C ASP A 54 7.05 13.23 -21.56
N HIS A 55 6.66 11.98 -21.31
CA HIS A 55 5.62 11.61 -20.34
C HIS A 55 6.19 11.12 -19.00
N ASP A 56 7.50 11.23 -18.78
CA ASP A 56 8.16 10.72 -17.57
C ASP A 56 7.64 11.33 -16.27
N MET A 57 7.03 12.51 -16.37
CA MET A 57 6.30 13.16 -15.29
C MET A 57 5.32 12.19 -14.58
N LEU A 58 4.72 11.25 -15.30
CA LEU A 58 3.81 10.24 -14.73
C LEU A 58 4.53 9.31 -13.73
N PHE A 59 5.75 8.86 -14.05
CA PHE A 59 6.54 8.05 -13.12
C PHE A 59 6.92 8.85 -11.87
N PHE A 60 7.24 10.15 -12.04
CA PHE A 60 7.54 11.02 -10.90
C PHE A 60 6.31 11.26 -10.01
N HIS A 61 5.11 11.37 -10.57
CA HIS A 61 3.88 11.44 -9.79
C HIS A 61 3.60 10.15 -9.01
N LEU A 62 3.84 8.99 -9.62
CA LEU A 62 3.74 7.70 -8.93
C LEU A 62 4.77 7.62 -7.78
N ALA A 63 6.03 8.01 -8.04
CA ALA A 63 7.07 8.06 -7.01
C ALA A 63 6.68 9.02 -5.87
N GLY A 64 6.13 10.19 -6.18
CA GLY A 64 5.63 11.15 -5.19
C GLY A 64 4.46 10.61 -4.38
N SER A 65 3.61 9.77 -4.97
CA SER A 65 2.51 9.08 -4.28
C SER A 65 3.05 8.09 -3.25
N PHE A 66 4.01 7.24 -3.65
CA PHE A 66 4.70 6.34 -2.72
C PHE A 66 5.47 7.07 -1.62
N MET A 67 6.13 8.18 -1.94
CA MET A 67 6.80 9.04 -0.94
C MET A 67 5.79 9.59 0.08
N THR A 68 4.64 10.06 -0.38
CA THR A 68 3.57 10.58 0.47
C THR A 68 3.06 9.48 1.41
N ILE A 69 2.77 8.30 0.87
CA ILE A 69 2.36 7.13 1.67
C ILE A 69 3.45 6.79 2.69
N ALA A 70 4.71 6.72 2.27
CA ALA A 70 5.84 6.41 3.14
C ALA A 70 5.98 7.42 4.29
N VAL A 71 5.79 8.72 4.04
CA VAL A 71 5.83 9.75 5.10
C VAL A 71 4.62 9.64 6.03
N MET A 72 3.41 9.42 5.51
CA MET A 72 2.24 9.23 6.36
C MET A 72 2.39 7.99 7.26
N SER A 73 2.84 6.88 6.69
CA SER A 73 3.09 5.61 7.38
C SER A 73 4.28 5.72 8.37
N ALA A 74 5.40 6.29 7.95
CA ALA A 74 6.62 6.36 8.75
C ALA A 74 6.65 7.52 9.77
N VAL A 75 6.01 8.64 9.48
CA VAL A 75 6.11 9.82 10.34
C VAL A 75 4.80 10.02 11.07
N LEU A 76 3.71 10.33 10.36
CA LEU A 76 2.43 10.72 10.97
C LEU A 76 1.93 9.67 11.97
N LEU A 77 1.96 8.39 11.63
CA LEU A 77 1.47 7.32 12.51
C LEU A 77 2.32 7.12 13.79
N ARG A 78 3.58 7.61 13.83
CA ARG A 78 4.39 7.58 15.06
C ARG A 78 4.00 8.70 16.04
N TYR A 79 3.44 9.80 15.54
CA TYR A 79 3.04 10.95 16.36
C TYR A 79 1.64 10.83 16.97
N THR A 80 0.89 9.78 16.64
CA THR A 80 -0.48 9.59 17.14
C THR A 80 -0.78 8.14 17.47
N SER A 81 -1.53 7.93 18.55
CA SER A 81 -2.13 6.63 18.90
C SER A 81 -3.66 6.64 18.72
N ASP A 82 -4.21 7.68 18.10
CA ASP A 82 -5.63 7.79 17.81
C ASP A 82 -6.04 6.80 16.71
N LEU A 83 -6.94 5.87 17.04
CA LEU A 83 -7.39 4.85 16.09
C LEU A 83 -8.13 5.45 14.89
N GLY A 84 -8.87 6.55 15.08
CA GLY A 84 -9.56 7.25 14.02
C GLY A 84 -8.57 7.81 13.00
N VAL A 85 -7.50 8.45 13.46
CA VAL A 85 -6.43 8.93 12.56
C VAL A 85 -5.80 7.77 11.80
N TRP A 86 -5.47 6.68 12.47
CA TRP A 86 -4.93 5.49 11.79
C TRP A 86 -5.91 4.97 10.74
N ARG A 87 -7.20 4.81 11.06
CA ARG A 87 -8.21 4.36 10.10
C ARG A 87 -8.36 5.29 8.92
N ILE A 88 -8.32 6.61 9.11
CA ILE A 88 -8.40 7.59 8.02
C ILE A 88 -7.20 7.42 7.08
N VAL A 89 -5.98 7.37 7.62
CA VAL A 89 -4.76 7.17 6.82
C VAL A 89 -4.86 5.86 6.05
N GLN A 90 -5.16 4.75 6.74
CA GLN A 90 -5.27 3.43 6.12
C GLN A 90 -6.39 3.35 5.09
N SER A 91 -7.49 4.10 5.27
CA SER A 91 -8.58 4.19 4.28
C SER A 91 -8.19 5.01 3.05
N GLY A 92 -7.31 6.01 3.20
CA GLY A 92 -6.76 6.72 2.05
C GLY A 92 -5.80 5.83 1.25
N VAL A 93 -4.90 5.14 1.94
CA VAL A 93 -3.89 4.29 1.29
C VAL A 93 -4.51 3.07 0.60
N ILE A 94 -5.57 2.47 1.17
CA ILE A 94 -6.21 1.30 0.51
C ILE A 94 -6.79 1.63 -0.87
N LEU A 95 -7.20 2.87 -1.11
CA LEU A 95 -7.68 3.30 -2.43
C LEU A 95 -6.55 3.28 -3.45
N TYR A 96 -5.35 3.69 -3.06
CA TYR A 96 -4.16 3.58 -3.87
C TYR A 96 -3.75 2.12 -4.08
N ASP A 97 -3.83 1.28 -3.04
CA ASP A 97 -3.55 -0.15 -3.17
C ASP A 97 -4.51 -0.83 -4.18
N PHE A 98 -5.79 -0.43 -4.20
CA PHE A 98 -6.75 -0.93 -5.20
C PHE A 98 -6.47 -0.43 -6.61
N GLU A 99 -5.97 0.79 -6.76
CA GLU A 99 -5.48 1.29 -8.05
C GLU A 99 -4.32 0.42 -8.54
N LEU A 100 -3.33 0.14 -7.70
CA LEU A 100 -2.21 -0.74 -8.05
C LEU A 100 -2.68 -2.15 -8.46
N LEU A 101 -3.60 -2.72 -7.69
CA LEU A 101 -4.17 -4.04 -7.99
C LEU A 101 -4.93 -4.04 -9.32
N TYR A 102 -5.73 -3.01 -9.57
CA TYR A 102 -6.47 -2.87 -10.82
C TYR A 102 -5.52 -2.67 -12.01
N SER A 103 -4.50 -1.83 -11.87
CA SER A 103 -3.49 -1.59 -12.90
C SER A 103 -2.74 -2.88 -13.24
N LEU A 104 -2.30 -3.66 -12.25
CA LEU A 104 -1.70 -4.98 -12.46
C LEU A 104 -2.65 -5.92 -13.21
N TRP A 105 -3.88 -6.09 -12.71
CA TRP A 105 -4.87 -6.99 -13.34
C TRP A 105 -5.21 -6.57 -14.78
N HIS A 106 -5.52 -5.30 -14.99
CA HIS A 106 -5.97 -4.78 -16.28
C HIS A 106 -4.90 -4.96 -17.35
N PHE A 107 -3.67 -4.55 -17.05
CA PHE A 107 -2.61 -4.56 -18.03
C PHE A 107 -2.00 -5.95 -18.23
N MET A 108 -1.87 -6.78 -17.19
CA MET A 108 -1.50 -8.20 -17.39
C MET A 108 -2.57 -8.96 -18.17
N GLY A 109 -3.85 -8.62 -17.98
CA GLY A 109 -4.96 -9.11 -18.79
C GLY A 109 -4.78 -8.83 -20.28
N LYS A 110 -4.40 -7.61 -20.64
CA LYS A 110 -4.09 -7.25 -22.04
C LYS A 110 -2.91 -8.02 -22.62
N GLN A 111 -2.01 -8.53 -21.77
CA GLN A 111 -0.86 -9.34 -22.18
C GLN A 111 -1.17 -10.85 -22.21
N GLY A 112 -2.38 -11.28 -21.81
CA GLY A 112 -2.69 -12.70 -21.62
C GLY A 112 -1.94 -13.34 -20.45
N ARG A 113 -1.40 -12.54 -19.52
CA ARG A 113 -0.56 -12.98 -18.39
C ARG A 113 -1.33 -13.14 -17.09
N LEU A 114 -2.64 -13.39 -17.13
CA LEU A 114 -3.41 -13.65 -15.91
C LEU A 114 -3.19 -15.07 -15.36
N ASP A 115 -2.65 -15.98 -16.18
CA ASP A 115 -2.26 -17.31 -15.74
C ASP A 115 -0.97 -17.25 -14.90
N PRO A 116 -0.99 -17.66 -13.61
CA PRO A 116 0.19 -17.66 -12.75
C PRO A 116 1.34 -18.55 -13.23
N THR A 117 1.07 -19.54 -14.11
CA THR A 117 2.11 -20.47 -14.60
C THR A 117 3.13 -19.81 -15.53
N ILE A 118 2.78 -18.67 -16.13
CA ILE A 118 3.64 -17.90 -17.05
C ILE A 118 4.19 -16.62 -16.40
N TRP A 119 3.96 -16.44 -15.10
CA TRP A 119 4.45 -15.30 -14.36
C TRP A 119 5.96 -15.34 -14.22
N ARG A 120 6.57 -14.20 -14.47
CA ARG A 120 7.96 -13.93 -14.15
C ARG A 120 8.08 -13.76 -12.63
N LEU A 121 9.31 -13.85 -12.13
CA LEU A 121 9.59 -13.64 -10.71
C LEU A 121 9.11 -12.25 -10.21
N GLU A 122 9.23 -11.23 -11.06
CA GLU A 122 8.74 -9.88 -10.80
C GLU A 122 7.21 -9.82 -10.63
N ASP A 123 6.45 -10.58 -11.43
CA ASP A 123 4.99 -10.60 -11.33
C ASP A 123 4.55 -11.24 -10.01
N TRP A 124 5.17 -12.38 -9.65
CA TRP A 124 4.94 -13.04 -8.37
C TRP A 124 5.23 -12.10 -7.20
N GLY A 125 6.34 -11.37 -7.27
CA GLY A 125 6.69 -10.36 -6.27
C GLY A 125 5.63 -9.26 -6.14
N ASN A 126 5.22 -8.67 -7.26
CA ASN A 126 4.22 -7.60 -7.28
C ASN A 126 2.86 -8.06 -6.74
N TRP A 127 2.34 -9.20 -7.20
CA TRP A 127 1.06 -9.74 -6.71
C TRP A 127 1.11 -10.10 -5.24
N ALA A 128 2.19 -10.74 -4.79
CA ALA A 128 2.34 -11.12 -3.39
C ALA A 128 2.41 -9.90 -2.47
N ILE A 129 3.18 -8.86 -2.85
CA ILE A 129 3.33 -7.64 -2.06
C ILE A 129 2.01 -6.87 -2.02
N VAL A 130 1.44 -6.55 -3.18
CA VAL A 130 0.19 -5.77 -3.27
C VAL A 130 -0.95 -6.51 -2.55
N GLY A 131 -1.10 -7.81 -2.79
CA GLY A 131 -2.10 -8.64 -2.11
C GLY A 131 -1.93 -8.66 -0.59
N THR A 132 -0.69 -8.83 -0.10
CA THR A 132 -0.40 -8.85 1.34
C THR A 132 -0.75 -7.51 1.99
N VAL A 133 -0.34 -6.39 1.38
CA VAL A 133 -0.59 -5.05 1.89
C VAL A 133 -2.10 -4.78 1.98
N ILE A 134 -2.86 -5.08 0.92
CA ILE A 134 -4.31 -4.95 0.90
C ILE A 134 -4.96 -5.78 2.01
N LEU A 135 -4.57 -7.04 2.16
CA LEU A 135 -5.16 -7.94 3.17
C LEU A 135 -4.89 -7.43 4.59
N VAL A 136 -3.67 -6.99 4.89
CA VAL A 136 -3.33 -6.43 6.19
C VAL A 136 -4.13 -5.16 6.46
N ARG A 137 -4.30 -4.30 5.44
CA ARG A 137 -5.07 -3.05 5.57
C ARG A 137 -6.57 -3.32 5.76
N LEU A 138 -7.15 -4.26 5.03
CA LEU A 138 -8.54 -4.72 5.23
C LEU A 138 -8.76 -5.33 6.61
N ALA A 139 -7.83 -6.15 7.09
CA ALA A 139 -7.89 -6.72 8.43
C ALA A 139 -7.87 -5.62 9.51
N PHE A 140 -7.01 -4.61 9.35
CA PHE A 140 -6.98 -3.46 10.27
C PHE A 140 -8.28 -2.64 10.23
N LEU A 141 -8.76 -2.29 9.03
CA LEU A 141 -9.94 -1.46 8.84
C LEU A 141 -11.23 -2.12 9.32
N SER A 142 -11.36 -3.44 9.12
CA SER A 142 -12.46 -4.25 9.69
C SER A 142 -12.38 -4.38 11.22
N GLY A 143 -11.24 -4.03 11.82
CA GLY A 143 -11.01 -4.10 13.25
C GLY A 143 -10.56 -5.48 13.75
N ALA A 144 -10.12 -6.36 12.86
CA ALA A 144 -9.60 -7.68 13.23
C ALA A 144 -8.40 -7.52 14.18
N GLY A 145 -8.43 -8.19 15.33
CA GLY A 145 -7.36 -8.13 16.33
C GLY A 145 -7.34 -6.87 17.21
N LEU A 146 -8.24 -5.89 17.01
CA LEU A 146 -8.34 -4.73 17.89
C LEU A 146 -9.07 -5.09 19.20
N LYS A 147 -8.38 -4.97 20.35
CA LYS A 147 -8.99 -5.20 21.66
C LYS A 147 -9.88 -4.02 22.05
N LYS A 148 -11.17 -4.28 22.32
CA LYS A 148 -12.06 -3.29 22.97
C LYS A 148 -11.69 -3.20 24.46
N THR A 149 -11.27 -2.04 24.93
CA THR A 149 -11.08 -1.76 26.36
C THR A 149 -12.46 -1.65 27.04
N ASN A 150 -12.95 -2.78 27.56
CA ASN A 150 -14.10 -2.82 28.46
C ASN A 150 -13.67 -2.36 29.85
N THR A 151 -13.85 -1.06 30.16
CA THR A 151 -13.91 -0.63 31.55
C THR A 151 -15.20 -1.18 32.14
N LYS A 152 -15.14 -2.34 32.82
CA LYS A 152 -16.12 -2.64 33.87
C LYS A 152 -16.01 -1.52 34.88
N GLY A 153 -17.06 -0.69 34.99
CA GLY A 153 -17.16 0.28 36.06
C GLY A 153 -17.08 -0.46 37.39
N LYS A 154 -15.99 -0.27 38.13
CA LYS A 154 -16.01 -0.47 39.58
C LYS A 154 -16.87 0.67 40.13
N ARG A 155 -18.16 0.40 40.28
CA ARG A 155 -18.96 0.98 41.36
C ARG A 155 -18.70 0.13 42.59
N SER A 156 -17.89 0.62 43.50
CA SER A 156 -17.98 0.42 44.95
C SER A 156 -16.93 1.27 45.63
#